data_AF-A0A7V2JHY4-F1
#
_entry.id   AF-A0A7V2JHY4-F1
#
_cell.length_a   1.000
_cell.length_b   1.000
_cell.length_c   1.000
_cell.angle_alpha   90.00
_cell.angle_beta   90.00
_cell.angle_gamma   90.00
#
_symmetry.space_group_name_H-M   'P 1'
#
loop_
_entity.id
_entity.type
_entity.pdbx_description
1 polymer ?
#
loop_
_entity_poly.entity_id
_entity_poly.type
_entity_poly.pdbx_seq_one_letter_code
_entity_poly.pdbx_strand_id
1 'polypeptide(L)'
;MLKRWLLVAVLSVALSTMYLVGCSNEDDPDGPGDTNDTTAANQAVQQGNEILADVLFEMINTEPEEISDVDITEAYGYYQDAIVADSDNPGGHFGMGILEVFTLTQDAETQQFFDNMKEYWSGDSWFLEEGGNPAPFANTGAYGRSGVSYIIAGPLVMMKGMSGISEEYGHSTGDMQQFARDKLIPLITSAVNHLLVVATYQDFVFMVTPEMQGDLYEDAVELDLTEVHATIAALSSMEALLQ
;
A
#
# COMPACT_ATOMS: atom_id res chain seq x y z
N MET A 1 17.14 -41.82 -42.54
CA MET A 1 16.50 -41.12 -41.41
C MET A 1 17.48 -40.26 -40.62
N LEU A 2 18.72 -40.71 -40.37
CA LEU A 2 19.76 -39.96 -39.63
C LEU A 2 20.05 -38.53 -40.17
N LYS A 3 20.04 -38.32 -41.49
CA LYS A 3 20.31 -37.00 -42.11
C LYS A 3 19.24 -35.93 -41.84
N ARG A 4 17.98 -36.32 -41.57
CA ARG A 4 16.90 -35.37 -41.26
C ARG A 4 16.99 -34.87 -39.82
N TRP A 5 17.38 -35.74 -38.88
CA TRP A 5 17.59 -35.37 -37.49
C TRP A 5 18.81 -34.47 -37.28
N LEU A 6 19.87 -34.67 -38.07
CA LEU A 6 21.06 -33.83 -38.03
C LEU A 6 20.79 -32.38 -38.49
N LEU A 7 19.91 -32.21 -39.49
CA LEU A 7 19.48 -30.88 -39.97
C LEU A 7 18.61 -30.15 -38.94
N VAL A 8 17.71 -30.86 -38.25
CA VAL A 8 16.88 -30.27 -37.19
C VAL A 8 17.72 -29.89 -35.98
N ALA A 9 18.67 -30.73 -35.57
CA ALA A 9 19.56 -30.41 -34.44
C ALA A 9 20.46 -29.20 -34.73
N VAL A 10 21.01 -29.07 -35.95
CA VAL A 10 21.82 -27.91 -36.35
C VAL A 10 20.99 -26.62 -36.42
N LEU A 11 19.75 -26.68 -36.94
CA LEU A 11 18.85 -25.51 -36.92
C LEU A 11 18.45 -25.10 -35.51
N SER A 12 18.24 -26.07 -34.61
CA SER A 12 17.86 -25.79 -33.21
C SER A 12 18.99 -25.06 -32.48
N VAL A 13 20.23 -25.51 -32.65
CA VAL A 13 21.41 -24.86 -32.04
C VAL A 13 21.68 -23.49 -32.65
N ALA A 14 21.51 -23.33 -33.97
CA ALA A 14 21.67 -22.03 -34.63
C ALA A 14 20.60 -21.00 -34.21
N LEU A 15 19.36 -21.45 -33.98
CA LEU A 15 18.26 -20.61 -33.51
C LEU A 15 18.45 -20.21 -32.04
N SER A 16 18.96 -21.12 -31.19
CA SER A 16 19.29 -20.81 -29.79
C SER A 16 20.47 -19.84 -29.65
N THR A 17 21.45 -19.86 -30.57
CA THR A 17 22.56 -18.88 -30.55
C THR A 17 22.17 -17.47 -31.00
N MET A 18 21.04 -17.31 -31.71
CA MET A 18 20.52 -16.00 -32.10
C MET A 18 19.76 -15.28 -30.97
N TYR A 19 19.39 -15.97 -29.90
CA TYR A 19 18.76 -15.35 -28.71
C TYR A 19 19.76 -14.95 -27.61
N LEU A 20 21.06 -15.23 -27.79
CA LEU A 20 22.11 -14.91 -26.81
C LEU A 20 23.04 -13.77 -27.24
N VAL A 21 22.75 -13.10 -28.36
CA VAL A 21 23.49 -11.92 -28.85
C VAL A 21 22.49 -10.79 -29.05
N GLY A 22 22.03 -10.25 -27.92
CA GLY A 22 21.08 -9.15 -27.86
C GLY A 22 21.36 -8.20 -26.69
N CYS A 23 22.64 -7.95 -26.39
CA CYS A 23 23.10 -6.78 -25.65
C CYS A 23 24.47 -6.36 -26.23
N SER A 24 24.46 -5.70 -27.38
CA SER A 24 25.54 -4.77 -27.72
C SER A 24 25.09 -3.40 -27.26
N ASN A 25 25.71 -2.89 -26.20
CA ASN A 25 25.64 -1.48 -25.83
C ASN A 25 26.25 -0.68 -26.98
N GLU A 26 25.40 -0.21 -27.89
CA GLU A 26 25.71 0.93 -28.72
C GLU A 26 25.37 2.17 -27.89
N ASP A 27 26.42 2.84 -27.41
CA ASP A 27 26.38 4.18 -26.85
C ASP A 27 25.77 5.13 -27.90
N ASP A 28 24.46 5.35 -27.82
CA ASP A 28 23.80 6.43 -28.54
C ASP A 28 23.89 7.71 -27.68
N PRO A 29 24.48 8.82 -28.18
CA PRO A 29 24.80 9.98 -27.37
C PRO A 29 23.56 10.86 -27.15
N ASP A 30 23.26 11.13 -25.87
CA ASP A 30 22.54 12.28 -25.33
C ASP A 30 21.21 12.68 -26.01
N GLY A 31 20.16 11.89 -25.73
CA GLY A 31 18.81 12.45 -25.56
C GLY A 31 18.64 13.01 -24.13
N PRO A 32 17.72 13.96 -23.87
CA PRO A 32 17.50 14.47 -22.51
C PRO A 32 17.13 13.29 -21.61
N GLY A 33 17.97 13.06 -20.61
CA GLY A 33 18.10 11.79 -19.90
C GLY A 33 16.76 11.23 -19.41
N ASP A 34 16.50 9.99 -19.80
CA ASP A 34 15.59 9.11 -19.09
C ASP A 34 16.22 8.85 -17.72
N THR A 35 15.76 9.57 -16.69
CA THR A 35 16.33 9.54 -15.33
C THR A 35 15.80 8.38 -14.50
N ASN A 36 14.98 7.49 -15.07
CA ASN A 36 14.36 6.38 -14.35
C ASN A 36 15.33 5.20 -14.18
N ASP A 37 15.80 4.99 -12.95
CA ASP A 37 16.55 3.80 -12.55
C ASP A 37 15.58 2.73 -12.01
N THR A 38 14.94 2.02 -12.95
CA THR A 38 13.99 0.94 -12.65
C THR A 38 14.61 -0.18 -11.78
N THR A 39 15.92 -0.41 -11.86
CA THR A 39 16.59 -1.44 -11.08
C THR A 39 16.72 -1.02 -9.63
N ALA A 40 17.21 0.20 -9.39
CA ALA A 40 17.28 0.76 -8.04
C ALA A 40 15.88 0.87 -7.41
N ALA A 41 14.89 1.31 -8.19
CA ALA A 41 13.51 1.42 -7.71
C ALA A 41 12.93 0.07 -7.27
N ASN A 42 13.06 -0.97 -8.10
CA ASN A 42 12.58 -2.31 -7.75
C ASN A 42 13.32 -2.92 -6.55
N GLN A 43 14.62 -2.64 -6.42
CA GLN A 43 15.38 -3.05 -5.24
C GLN A 43 14.87 -2.35 -3.97
N ALA A 44 14.58 -1.06 -4.03
CA ALA A 44 14.02 -0.31 -2.91
C ALA A 44 12.62 -0.84 -2.53
N VAL A 45 11.76 -1.13 -3.50
CA VAL A 45 10.46 -1.79 -3.24
C VAL A 45 10.64 -3.14 -2.55
N GLN A 46 11.58 -3.95 -2.99
CA GLN A 46 11.85 -5.24 -2.35
C GLN A 46 12.26 -5.05 -0.89
N GLN A 47 13.16 -4.11 -0.60
CA GLN A 47 13.60 -3.81 0.77
C GLN A 47 12.45 -3.28 1.63
N GLY A 48 11.62 -2.38 1.08
CA GLY A 48 10.40 -1.90 1.75
C GLY A 48 9.44 -3.04 2.09
N ASN A 49 9.24 -3.98 1.16
CA ASN A 49 8.40 -5.15 1.37
C ASN A 49 8.95 -6.10 2.45
N GLU A 50 10.27 -6.32 2.49
CA GLU A 50 10.92 -7.15 3.51
C GLU A 50 10.72 -6.54 4.91
N ILE A 51 10.97 -5.24 5.07
CA ILE A 51 10.73 -4.54 6.34
C ILE A 51 9.24 -4.54 6.72
N LEU A 52 8.35 -4.30 5.75
CA LEU A 52 6.91 -4.32 5.99
C LEU A 52 6.44 -5.72 6.44
N ALA A 53 7.01 -6.78 5.90
CA ALA A 53 6.69 -8.15 6.32
C ALA A 53 7.05 -8.38 7.79
N ASP A 54 8.24 -7.97 8.22
CA ASP A 54 8.67 -8.07 9.62
C ASP A 54 7.73 -7.30 10.55
N VAL A 55 7.40 -6.05 10.19
CA VAL A 55 6.49 -5.19 10.97
C VAL A 55 5.10 -5.80 11.08
N LEU A 56 4.53 -6.29 9.97
CA LEU A 56 3.22 -6.94 9.96
C LEU A 56 3.22 -8.24 10.77
N PHE A 57 4.28 -9.04 10.63
CA PHE A 57 4.43 -10.28 11.37
C PHE A 57 4.45 -10.03 12.88
N GLU A 58 5.22 -9.05 13.33
CA GLU A 58 5.28 -8.64 14.73
C GLU A 58 3.92 -8.11 15.20
N MET A 59 3.32 -7.17 14.47
CA MET A 59 2.02 -6.58 14.82
C MET A 59 0.93 -7.65 15.01
N ILE A 60 0.85 -8.64 14.11
CA ILE A 60 -0.17 -9.70 14.17
C ILE A 60 0.10 -10.68 15.32
N ASN A 61 1.36 -11.05 15.55
CA ASN A 61 1.69 -12.07 16.55
C ASN A 61 1.87 -11.53 17.98
N THR A 62 2.12 -10.23 18.13
CA THR A 62 2.31 -9.58 19.43
C THR A 62 1.10 -8.79 19.89
N GLU A 63 0.20 -8.43 18.96
CA GLU A 63 -1.00 -7.61 19.22
C GLU A 63 -0.66 -6.35 20.04
N PRO A 64 -0.05 -5.31 19.43
CA PRO A 64 0.36 -4.11 20.15
C PRO A 64 -0.83 -3.44 20.85
N GLU A 65 -0.58 -2.85 22.02
CA GLU A 65 -1.63 -2.18 22.81
C GLU A 65 -2.25 -1.01 22.04
N GLU A 66 -1.43 -0.27 21.28
CA GLU A 66 -1.88 0.79 20.39
C GLU A 66 -1.30 0.63 18.98
N ILE A 67 -2.10 0.96 17.96
CA ILE A 67 -1.66 0.92 16.56
C ILE A 67 -0.53 1.92 16.25
N SER A 68 -0.42 2.97 17.07
CA SER A 68 0.67 3.95 17.09
C SER A 68 2.04 3.36 17.45
N ASP A 69 2.08 2.22 18.12
CA ASP A 69 3.32 1.54 18.50
C ASP A 69 3.97 0.79 17.31
N VAL A 70 3.23 0.63 16.22
CA VAL A 70 3.72 -0.02 15.00
C VAL A 70 4.57 0.97 14.20
N ASP A 71 5.86 0.68 14.05
CA ASP A 71 6.78 1.55 13.29
C ASP A 71 6.93 1.11 11.83
N ILE A 72 6.27 1.84 10.91
CA ILE A 72 6.40 1.66 9.46
C ILE A 72 7.44 2.59 8.81
N THR A 73 8.15 3.42 9.57
CA THR A 73 8.95 4.54 9.04
C THR A 73 10.01 4.06 8.05
N GLU A 74 10.67 2.95 8.35
CA GLU A 74 11.71 2.39 7.50
C GLU A 74 11.14 1.85 6.19
N ALA A 75 10.05 1.07 6.24
CA ALA A 75 9.36 0.60 5.03
C ALA A 75 8.87 1.75 4.16
N TYR A 76 8.27 2.77 4.77
CA TYR A 76 7.81 3.99 4.09
C TYR A 76 8.96 4.69 3.34
N GLY A 77 10.12 4.85 3.99
CA GLY A 77 11.31 5.44 3.38
C GLY A 77 11.77 4.71 2.11
N TYR A 78 11.72 3.38 2.11
CA TYR A 78 12.08 2.59 0.94
C TYR A 78 11.12 2.76 -0.25
N TYR A 79 9.81 2.88 -0.01
CA TYR A 79 8.87 3.16 -1.10
C TYR A 79 9.04 4.58 -1.64
N GLN A 80 9.39 5.54 -0.78
CA GLN A 80 9.74 6.90 -1.21
C GLN A 80 11.01 6.89 -2.08
N ASP A 81 12.04 6.17 -1.68
CA ASP A 81 13.28 6.00 -2.45
C ASP A 81 13.02 5.34 -3.81
N ALA A 82 12.08 4.39 -3.87
CA ALA A 82 11.67 3.78 -5.13
C ALA A 82 11.07 4.79 -6.12
N ILE A 83 10.21 5.70 -5.64
CA ILE A 83 9.60 6.77 -6.46
C ILE A 83 10.65 7.83 -6.86
N VAL A 84 11.63 8.10 -6.00
CA VAL A 84 12.74 9.01 -6.33
C VAL A 84 13.61 8.41 -7.45
N ALA A 85 13.84 7.10 -7.43
CA ALA A 85 14.63 6.40 -8.44
C ALA A 85 13.88 6.22 -9.77
N ASP A 86 12.58 5.95 -9.72
CA ASP A 86 11.70 5.83 -10.88
C ASP A 86 10.31 6.38 -10.51
N SER A 87 9.98 7.55 -11.05
CA SER A 87 8.78 8.28 -10.66
C SER A 87 7.47 7.60 -11.06
N ASP A 88 7.54 6.58 -11.92
CA ASP A 88 6.37 5.82 -12.34
C ASP A 88 6.34 4.42 -11.70
N ASN A 89 7.26 4.09 -10.78
CA ASN A 89 7.39 2.73 -10.24
C ASN A 89 6.11 2.28 -9.50
N PRO A 90 5.39 1.25 -10.00
CA PRO A 90 4.10 0.89 -9.43
C PRO A 90 4.21 0.29 -8.03
N GLY A 91 5.32 -0.37 -7.70
CA GLY A 91 5.54 -0.92 -6.35
C GLY A 91 5.75 0.17 -5.32
N GLY A 92 6.54 1.20 -5.66
CA GLY A 92 6.75 2.39 -4.82
C GLY A 92 5.44 3.12 -4.60
N HIS A 93 4.68 3.37 -5.67
CA HIS A 93 3.36 3.99 -5.58
C HIS A 93 2.36 3.15 -4.78
N PHE A 94 2.35 1.83 -4.91
CA PHE A 94 1.48 0.98 -4.10
C PHE A 94 1.83 1.09 -2.61
N GLY A 95 3.10 0.92 -2.25
CA GLY A 95 3.56 1.01 -0.86
C GLY A 95 3.23 2.36 -0.23
N MET A 96 3.49 3.47 -0.94
CA MET A 96 3.11 4.81 -0.48
C MET A 96 1.59 4.94 -0.29
N GLY A 97 0.80 4.53 -1.28
CA GLY A 97 -0.66 4.62 -1.21
C GLY A 97 -1.29 3.84 -0.05
N ILE A 98 -0.66 2.74 0.37
CA ILE A 98 -1.12 1.95 1.53
C ILE A 98 -0.61 2.53 2.85
N LEU A 99 0.67 2.91 2.94
CA LEU A 99 1.30 3.33 4.20
C LEU A 99 1.05 4.79 4.57
N GLU A 100 0.78 5.67 3.61
CA GLU A 100 0.66 7.10 3.87
C GLU A 100 -0.49 7.43 4.83
N VAL A 101 -1.62 6.75 4.71
CA VAL A 101 -2.73 6.92 5.66
C VAL A 101 -2.38 6.34 7.04
N PHE A 102 -1.51 5.32 7.10
CA PHE A 102 -1.04 4.76 8.36
C PHE A 102 -0.14 5.71 9.14
N THR A 103 0.60 6.61 8.47
CA THR A 103 1.45 7.61 9.13
C THR A 103 0.66 8.54 10.07
N LEU A 104 -0.65 8.73 9.85
CA LEU A 104 -1.52 9.46 10.78
C LEU A 104 -1.51 8.86 12.18
N THR A 105 -1.43 7.54 12.27
CA THR A 105 -1.45 6.84 13.55
C THR A 105 -0.17 7.08 14.35
N GLN A 106 0.92 7.49 13.69
CA GLN A 106 2.23 7.73 14.28
C GLN A 106 2.49 9.20 14.63
N ASP A 107 1.64 10.13 14.17
CA ASP A 107 1.78 11.56 14.43
C ASP A 107 1.27 11.92 15.83
N ALA A 108 2.12 12.49 16.67
CA ALA A 108 1.79 12.79 18.07
C ALA A 108 0.64 13.79 18.22
N GLU A 109 0.52 14.76 17.31
CA GLU A 109 -0.60 15.71 17.30
C GLU A 109 -1.92 15.00 16.96
N THR A 110 -1.88 14.10 15.99
CA THR A 110 -3.00 13.24 15.60
C THR A 110 -3.41 12.28 16.72
N GLN A 111 -2.46 11.65 17.40
CA GLN A 111 -2.72 10.80 18.57
C GLN A 111 -3.37 11.60 19.69
N GLN A 112 -2.83 12.78 20.02
CA GLN A 112 -3.41 13.65 21.02
C GLN A 112 -4.84 14.07 20.64
N PHE A 113 -5.07 14.38 19.37
CA PHE A 113 -6.40 14.66 18.85
C PHE A 113 -7.33 13.45 19.09
N PHE A 114 -6.93 12.24 18.70
CA PHE A 114 -7.74 11.04 18.89
C PHE A 114 -7.96 10.66 20.36
N ASP A 115 -6.98 10.83 21.24
CA ASP A 115 -7.12 10.60 22.67
C ASP A 115 -8.13 11.55 23.30
N ASN A 116 -8.12 12.82 22.90
CA ASN A 116 -9.16 13.77 23.29
C ASN A 116 -10.55 13.36 22.77
N MET A 117 -10.59 12.61 21.67
CA MET A 117 -11.83 12.13 21.07
C MET A 117 -12.32 10.77 21.61
N LYS A 118 -11.43 9.92 22.18
CA LYS A 118 -11.74 8.57 22.70
C LYS A 118 -12.89 8.58 23.73
N GLU A 119 -13.03 9.65 24.53
CA GLU A 119 -14.12 9.80 25.52
C GLU A 119 -15.51 9.94 24.87
N TYR A 120 -15.57 10.35 23.60
CA TYR A 120 -16.81 10.70 22.90
C TYR A 120 -17.28 9.63 21.91
N TRP A 121 -16.53 8.53 21.77
CA TRP A 121 -16.82 7.47 20.81
C TRP A 121 -17.73 6.39 21.44
N SER A 122 -19.02 6.44 21.12
CA SER A 122 -19.94 5.32 21.37
C SER A 122 -20.98 5.22 20.24
N GLY A 123 -20.62 4.55 19.14
CA GLY A 123 -21.52 4.41 17.99
C GLY A 123 -21.26 3.21 17.08
N ASP A 124 -22.30 2.39 16.90
CA ASP A 124 -22.38 1.38 15.84
C ASP A 124 -22.35 2.04 14.45
N SER A 125 -21.65 1.45 13.47
CA SER A 125 -21.83 1.87 12.07
C SER A 125 -21.93 0.71 11.10
N TRP A 126 -22.58 0.99 9.98
CA TRP A 126 -22.80 0.09 8.85
C TRP A 126 -21.53 -0.20 8.02
N PHE A 127 -20.42 0.51 8.30
CA PHE A 127 -19.14 0.39 7.60
C PHE A 127 -18.09 -0.37 8.42
N LEU A 128 -18.37 -0.80 9.66
CA LEU A 128 -17.47 -1.64 10.45
C LEU A 128 -18.31 -2.76 11.06
N GLU A 129 -17.86 -4.02 10.94
CA GLU A 129 -18.46 -5.10 11.73
C GLU A 129 -18.08 -4.95 13.22
N GLU A 130 -18.84 -5.59 14.13
CA GLU A 130 -18.45 -5.72 15.54
C GLU A 130 -17.01 -6.25 15.62
N GLY A 131 -16.09 -5.46 16.20
CA GLY A 131 -14.65 -5.75 16.24
C GLY A 131 -13.76 -4.78 15.46
N GLY A 132 -14.33 -3.78 14.77
CA GLY A 132 -13.54 -2.68 14.17
C GLY A 132 -12.95 -3.00 12.80
N ASN A 133 -13.42 -4.05 12.13
CA ASN A 133 -12.97 -4.40 10.79
C ASN A 133 -13.87 -3.71 9.73
N PRO A 134 -13.33 -2.86 8.83
CA PRO A 134 -14.15 -2.10 7.89
C PRO A 134 -14.91 -3.03 6.97
N ALA A 135 -16.24 -2.94 6.96
CA ALA A 135 -17.19 -3.74 6.20
C ALA A 135 -16.86 -3.96 4.72
N PRO A 136 -16.21 -3.03 3.97
CA PRO A 136 -15.76 -3.36 2.60
C PRO A 136 -14.47 -4.20 2.53
N PHE A 137 -13.72 -4.33 3.63
CA PHE A 137 -12.49 -5.12 3.77
C PHE A 137 -12.62 -6.31 4.75
N ALA A 138 -13.64 -6.30 5.62
CA ALA A 138 -13.99 -7.37 6.52
C ALA A 138 -14.61 -8.52 5.71
N ASN A 139 -13.94 -9.67 5.72
CA ASN A 139 -14.38 -10.90 5.04
C ASN A 139 -14.48 -10.86 3.50
N THR A 140 -13.96 -9.83 2.83
CA THR A 140 -14.03 -9.70 1.37
C THR A 140 -12.64 -9.80 0.72
N GLY A 141 -12.50 -10.75 -0.21
CA GLY A 141 -11.35 -10.83 -1.12
C GLY A 141 -10.02 -11.14 -0.44
N ALA A 142 -8.94 -10.71 -1.10
CA ALA A 142 -7.56 -10.92 -0.66
C ALA A 142 -7.18 -10.06 0.55
N TYR A 143 -7.76 -8.85 0.68
CA TYR A 143 -7.51 -7.97 1.82
C TYR A 143 -7.95 -8.59 3.15
N GLY A 144 -9.15 -9.16 3.23
CA GLY A 144 -9.68 -9.75 4.47
C GLY A 144 -8.87 -10.96 4.98
N ARG A 145 -7.93 -11.47 4.20
CA ARG A 145 -6.99 -12.55 4.56
C ARG A 145 -5.56 -12.04 4.79
N SER A 146 -5.28 -10.76 4.57
CA SER A 146 -3.94 -10.19 4.59
C SER A 146 -3.70 -9.33 5.83
N GLY A 147 -2.48 -9.32 6.37
CA GLY A 147 -2.08 -8.36 7.41
C GLY A 147 -2.18 -6.89 6.97
N VAL A 148 -2.10 -6.65 5.66
CA VAL A 148 -2.27 -5.33 5.03
C VAL A 148 -3.64 -4.72 5.33
N SER A 149 -4.68 -5.52 5.58
CA SER A 149 -5.98 -4.98 5.97
C SER A 149 -5.91 -4.18 7.26
N TYR A 150 -5.06 -4.54 8.23
CA TYR A 150 -4.92 -3.79 9.49
C TYR A 150 -4.34 -2.39 9.25
N ILE A 151 -3.38 -2.28 8.34
CA ILE A 151 -2.76 -1.01 7.96
C ILE A 151 -3.78 -0.10 7.27
N ILE A 152 -4.59 -0.64 6.37
CA ILE A 152 -5.63 0.12 5.69
C ILE A 152 -6.76 0.43 6.67
N ALA A 153 -7.20 -0.54 7.48
CA ALA A 153 -8.39 -0.44 8.31
C ALA A 153 -8.25 0.52 9.49
N GLY A 154 -7.11 0.48 10.19
CA GLY A 154 -6.90 1.23 11.42
C GLY A 154 -7.17 2.73 11.29
N PRO A 155 -6.53 3.42 10.34
CA PRO A 155 -6.80 4.83 10.07
C PRO A 155 -8.25 5.09 9.66
N LEU A 156 -8.88 4.20 8.88
CA LEU A 156 -10.28 4.36 8.46
C LEU A 156 -11.25 4.28 9.65
N VAL A 157 -10.96 3.40 10.62
CA VAL A 157 -11.71 3.30 11.88
C VAL A 157 -11.61 4.59 12.69
N MET A 158 -10.41 5.15 12.81
CA MET A 158 -10.20 6.40 13.54
C MET A 158 -10.93 7.58 12.88
N MET A 159 -10.89 7.66 11.55
CA MET A 159 -11.61 8.69 10.79
C MET A 159 -13.15 8.54 10.89
N LYS A 160 -13.71 7.33 11.03
CA LYS A 160 -15.13 7.15 11.39
C LYS A 160 -15.44 7.82 12.73
N GLY A 161 -14.58 7.62 13.72
CA GLY A 161 -14.72 8.22 15.04
C GLY A 161 -14.99 9.72 14.94
N MET A 162 -14.30 10.41 14.03
CA MET A 162 -14.49 11.85 13.76
C MET A 162 -15.84 12.22 13.13
N SER A 163 -16.36 11.39 12.22
CA SER A 163 -17.66 11.65 11.56
C SER A 163 -18.86 11.46 12.50
N GLY A 164 -18.68 10.74 13.60
CA GLY A 164 -19.73 10.39 14.56
C GLY A 164 -19.89 11.33 15.75
N ILE A 165 -19.00 12.31 15.94
CA ILE A 165 -19.16 13.28 17.04
C ILE A 165 -20.24 14.29 16.66
N SER A 166 -21.42 14.09 17.23
CA SER A 166 -22.52 15.06 17.17
C SER A 166 -22.20 16.29 18.03
N GLU A 167 -22.91 17.40 17.76
CA GLU A 167 -22.88 18.67 18.50
C GLU A 167 -23.04 18.56 20.05
N GLU A 168 -23.35 17.37 20.58
CA GLU A 168 -23.69 17.13 21.98
C GLU A 168 -22.48 17.21 22.94
N TYR A 169 -21.24 17.09 22.45
CA TYR A 169 -20.06 16.82 23.29
C TYR A 169 -19.01 17.94 23.42
N GLY A 170 -19.32 19.16 22.98
CA GLY A 170 -18.60 20.36 23.47
C GLY A 170 -17.18 20.61 22.93
N HIS A 171 -16.70 19.83 21.96
CA HIS A 171 -15.63 20.29 21.06
C HIS A 171 -16.24 21.02 19.87
N SER A 172 -15.58 22.08 19.40
CA SER A 172 -16.10 22.81 18.26
C SER A 172 -15.98 21.91 17.02
N THR A 173 -17.06 21.75 16.26
CA THR A 173 -16.99 21.14 14.91
C THR A 173 -15.91 21.79 14.04
N GLY A 174 -15.50 23.02 14.37
CA GLY A 174 -14.37 23.73 13.78
C GLY A 174 -13.02 23.05 13.96
N ASP A 175 -12.69 22.51 15.15
CA ASP A 175 -11.39 21.87 15.41
C ASP A 175 -11.25 20.56 14.63
N MET A 176 -12.35 19.79 14.52
CA MET A 176 -12.38 18.56 13.72
C MET A 176 -12.29 18.84 12.23
N GLN A 177 -13.06 19.82 11.75
CA GLN A 177 -12.98 20.25 10.37
C GLN A 177 -11.61 20.84 10.03
N GLN A 178 -10.98 21.54 10.98
CA GLN A 178 -9.63 22.05 10.80
C GLN A 178 -8.62 20.91 10.75
N PHE A 179 -8.66 19.97 11.70
CA PHE A 179 -7.81 18.77 11.67
C PHE A 179 -7.99 17.97 10.38
N ALA A 180 -9.24 17.77 9.94
CA ALA A 180 -9.53 17.09 8.69
C ALA A 180 -8.94 17.83 7.47
N ARG A 181 -9.08 19.15 7.39
CA ARG A 181 -8.52 19.97 6.30
C ARG A 181 -6.99 20.03 6.31
N ASP A 182 -6.39 20.13 7.48
CA ASP A 182 -4.96 20.42 7.63
C ASP A 182 -4.11 19.14 7.61
N LYS A 183 -4.68 17.99 8.02
CA LYS A 183 -3.96 16.71 8.17
C LYS A 183 -4.57 15.57 7.34
N LEU A 184 -5.85 15.25 7.56
CA LEU A 184 -6.46 14.04 6.96
C LEU A 184 -6.63 14.13 5.44
N ILE A 185 -7.31 15.17 4.96
CA ILE A 185 -7.62 15.34 3.53
C ILE A 185 -6.32 15.31 2.71
N PRO A 186 -5.27 16.10 3.02
CA PRO A 186 -4.02 16.04 2.27
C PRO A 186 -3.40 14.64 2.17
N LEU A 187 -3.43 13.86 3.26
CA LEU A 187 -2.87 12.51 3.28
C LEU A 187 -3.73 11.52 2.48
N ILE A 188 -5.06 11.60 2.60
CA ILE A 188 -5.98 10.79 1.79
C ILE A 188 -5.81 11.11 0.31
N THR A 189 -5.76 12.41 -0.06
CA THR A 189 -5.56 12.84 -1.44
C THR A 189 -4.24 12.32 -1.99
N SER A 190 -3.16 12.38 -1.20
CA SER A 190 -1.85 11.88 -1.60
C SER A 190 -1.86 10.36 -1.81
N ALA A 191 -2.44 9.60 -0.86
CA ALA A 191 -2.56 8.16 -0.97
C ALA A 191 -3.37 7.74 -2.21
N VAL A 192 -4.49 8.43 -2.47
CA VAL A 192 -5.31 8.22 -3.68
C VAL A 192 -4.51 8.51 -4.95
N ASN A 193 -3.72 9.59 -4.99
CA ASN A 193 -2.90 9.91 -6.15
C ASN A 193 -1.85 8.83 -6.42
N HIS A 194 -1.22 8.29 -5.37
CA HIS A 194 -0.30 7.18 -5.52
C HIS A 194 -0.99 5.94 -6.10
N LEU A 195 -2.13 5.53 -5.54
CA LEU A 195 -2.89 4.38 -6.01
C LEU A 195 -3.45 4.56 -7.44
N LEU A 196 -3.76 5.79 -7.85
CA LEU A 196 -4.19 6.10 -9.22
C LEU A 196 -3.05 5.87 -10.24
N VAL A 197 -1.79 6.08 -9.86
CA VAL A 197 -0.64 5.70 -10.70
C VAL A 197 -0.59 4.19 -10.85
N VAL A 198 -0.73 3.43 -9.77
CA VAL A 198 -0.76 1.95 -9.80
C VAL A 198 -1.87 1.43 -10.72
N ALA A 199 -3.06 2.06 -10.68
CA ALA A 199 -4.19 1.70 -11.52
C ALA A 199 -3.95 1.86 -13.04
N THR A 200 -2.87 2.53 -13.45
CA THR A 200 -2.47 2.59 -14.86
C THR A 200 -1.76 1.33 -15.35
N TYR A 201 -1.31 0.46 -14.44
CA TYR A 201 -0.59 -0.78 -14.71
C TYR A 201 -1.52 -1.99 -14.69
N GLN A 202 -2.05 -2.37 -15.86
CA GLN A 202 -3.05 -3.43 -16.05
C GLN A 202 -2.68 -4.79 -15.43
N ASP A 203 -1.39 -5.10 -15.38
CA ASP A 203 -0.86 -6.37 -14.90
C ASP A 203 -0.25 -6.27 -13.48
N PHE A 204 -0.52 -5.19 -12.75
CA PHE A 204 -0.02 -5.02 -11.39
C PHE A 204 -0.62 -6.07 -10.45
N VAL A 205 0.26 -6.75 -9.73
CA VAL A 205 -0.07 -7.68 -8.65
C VAL A 205 0.92 -7.43 -7.51
N PHE A 206 0.40 -7.23 -6.31
CA PHE A 206 1.19 -7.23 -5.09
C PHE A 206 1.04 -8.57 -4.37
N MET A 207 2.16 -9.23 -4.08
CA MET A 207 2.18 -10.49 -3.36
C MET A 207 2.25 -10.24 -1.86
N VAL A 208 1.17 -10.56 -1.15
CA VAL A 208 1.20 -10.67 0.31
C VAL A 208 1.83 -12.00 0.67
N THR A 209 3.01 -11.96 1.27
CA THR A 209 3.74 -13.16 1.68
C THR A 209 3.10 -13.81 2.92
N PRO A 210 3.43 -15.07 3.24
CA PRO A 210 2.99 -15.70 4.49
C PRO A 210 3.44 -14.90 5.74
N GLU A 211 4.65 -14.33 5.68
CA GLU A 211 5.17 -13.47 6.76
C GLU A 211 4.33 -12.20 6.95
N MET A 212 3.92 -11.53 5.87
CA MET A 212 2.99 -10.39 5.93
C MET A 212 1.59 -10.77 6.48
N GLN A 213 1.26 -12.06 6.55
CA GLN A 213 0.01 -12.57 7.13
C GLN A 213 0.17 -12.98 8.60
N GLY A 214 1.39 -12.90 9.15
CA GLY A 214 1.69 -13.35 10.51
C GLY A 214 1.80 -14.87 10.66
N ASP A 215 1.67 -15.64 9.57
CA ASP A 215 1.76 -17.10 9.58
C ASP A 215 2.65 -17.59 8.44
N LEU A 216 3.82 -18.13 8.80
CA LEU A 216 4.81 -18.66 7.86
C LEU A 216 4.34 -19.90 7.08
N TYR A 217 3.20 -20.49 7.44
CA TYR A 217 2.63 -21.68 6.80
C TYR A 217 1.38 -21.39 5.94
N GLU A 218 0.92 -20.14 5.91
CA GLU A 218 -0.18 -19.74 5.02
C GLU A 218 0.29 -19.65 3.57
N ASP A 219 -0.66 -19.73 2.64
CA ASP A 219 -0.38 -19.50 1.23
C ASP A 219 -0.22 -17.98 0.95
N ALA A 220 0.65 -17.62 0.03
CA ALA A 220 0.75 -16.23 -0.43
C ALA A 220 -0.56 -15.79 -1.11
N VAL A 221 -0.94 -14.54 -0.90
CA VAL A 221 -2.17 -13.95 -1.42
C VAL A 221 -1.83 -12.86 -2.43
N GLU A 222 -2.54 -12.83 -3.55
CA GLU A 222 -2.42 -11.81 -4.59
C GLU A 222 -3.39 -10.67 -4.30
N LEU A 223 -2.88 -9.43 -4.24
CA LEU A 223 -3.69 -8.21 -4.32
C LEU A 223 -3.58 -7.67 -5.74
N ASP A 224 -4.69 -7.59 -6.45
CA ASP A 224 -4.72 -7.11 -7.83
C ASP A 224 -5.37 -5.71 -7.93
N LEU A 225 -5.62 -5.26 -9.16
CA LEU A 225 -6.23 -3.95 -9.38
C LEU A 225 -7.63 -3.81 -8.77
N THR A 226 -8.35 -4.91 -8.54
CA THR A 226 -9.62 -4.92 -7.82
C THR A 226 -9.44 -4.37 -6.42
N GLU A 227 -8.45 -4.87 -5.70
CA GLU A 227 -8.06 -4.40 -4.39
C GLU A 227 -7.57 -2.94 -4.42
N VAL A 228 -6.75 -2.55 -5.39
CA VAL A 228 -6.32 -1.15 -5.56
C VAL A 228 -7.53 -0.22 -5.75
N HIS A 229 -8.46 -0.58 -6.64
CA HIS A 229 -9.66 0.21 -6.90
C HIS A 229 -10.61 0.28 -5.70
N ALA A 230 -10.73 -0.81 -4.92
CA ALA A 230 -11.51 -0.81 -3.70
C ALA A 230 -10.95 0.18 -2.66
N THR A 231 -9.63 0.20 -2.49
CA THR A 231 -8.95 1.15 -1.59
C THR A 231 -9.11 2.59 -2.05
N ILE A 232 -8.94 2.88 -3.36
CA ILE A 232 -9.21 4.20 -3.92
C ILE A 232 -10.65 4.62 -3.61
N ALA A 233 -11.63 3.76 -3.87
CA ALA A 233 -13.04 4.08 -3.64
C ALA A 233 -13.35 4.36 -2.16
N ALA A 234 -12.76 3.59 -1.24
CA ALA A 234 -12.91 3.81 0.19
C ALA A 234 -12.34 5.16 0.63
N LEU A 235 -11.10 5.45 0.22
CA LEU A 235 -10.41 6.69 0.56
C LEU A 235 -11.10 7.92 -0.03
N SER A 236 -11.48 7.88 -1.32
CA SER A 236 -12.23 8.98 -1.94
C SER A 236 -13.62 9.20 -1.33
N SER A 237 -14.29 8.13 -0.90
CA SER A 237 -15.57 8.26 -0.19
C SER A 237 -15.40 9.00 1.13
N MET A 238 -14.29 8.75 1.82
CA MET A 238 -13.97 9.43 3.09
C MET A 238 -13.56 10.88 2.89
N GLU A 239 -12.72 11.16 1.90
CA GLU A 239 -12.39 12.53 1.51
C GLU A 239 -13.66 13.35 1.26
N ALA A 240 -14.63 12.78 0.54
CA ALA A 240 -15.91 13.45 0.26
C ALA A 240 -16.79 13.68 1.50
N LEU A 241 -16.68 12.85 2.54
CA LEU A 241 -17.41 13.01 3.80
C LEU A 241 -16.79 14.06 4.73
N LEU A 242 -15.50 14.35 4.56
CA LEU A 242 -14.73 15.29 5.38
C LEU A 242 -14.79 16.74 4.86
N GLN A 243 -15.36 16.97 3.66
CA GLN A 243 -15.58 18.28 3.04
C GLN A 243 -16.85 18.96 3.54
#